data_AF-A0A4Q5AB31-F1
#
_entry.id   AF-A0A4Q5AB31-F1
#
_cell.length_a   1.000
_cell.length_b   1.000
_cell.length_c   1.000
_cell.angle_alpha   90.00
_cell.angle_beta   90.00
_cell.angle_gamma   90.00
#
_symmetry.space_group_name_H-M   'P 1'
#
loop_
_entity.id
_entity.type
_entity.pdbx_description
1 polymer ?
#
loop_
_entity_poly.entity_id
_entity_poly.type
_entity_poly.pdbx_seq_one_letter_code
_entity_poly.pdbx_strand_id
1 'polypeptide(L)' 'MKNDNDVENTEDAEVVCPYCGSRNIAHLIYGMPAFTEELQRKLDEGKVALGGCVLEYDRPMPYYHCNDCGEEF' A
#
# COMPACT_ATOMS: atom_id res chain seq x y z
N MET A 1 22.63 25.14 -19.88
CA MET A 1 21.28 25.64 -20.21
C MET A 1 20.46 24.42 -20.63
N LYS A 2 19.54 23.85 -19.86
CA LYS A 2 18.93 24.14 -18.55
C LYS A 2 18.93 22.83 -17.75
N ASN A 3 19.13 22.97 -16.43
CA ASN A 3 18.86 21.94 -15.43
C ASN A 3 17.44 22.19 -14.93
N ASP A 4 16.65 21.14 -14.82
CA ASP A 4 15.43 21.07 -14.02
C ASP A 4 15.38 19.59 -13.52
N ASN A 5 15.70 19.25 -12.26
CA ASN A 5 14.88 19.41 -11.05
C ASN A 5 13.44 18.90 -11.33
N ASP A 6 12.86 17.90 -10.66
CA ASP A 6 12.99 17.48 -9.27
C ASP A 6 12.69 15.98 -9.17
N VAL A 7 13.66 15.17 -8.72
CA VAL A 7 13.37 13.83 -8.20
C VAL A 7 12.93 14.08 -6.77
N GLU A 8 11.62 14.24 -6.56
CA GLU A 8 11.02 14.22 -5.23
C GLU A 8 11.24 12.82 -4.64
N ASN A 9 12.42 12.64 -4.03
CA ASN A 9 12.70 11.57 -3.11
C ASN A 9 11.99 11.92 -1.80
N THR A 10 10.66 11.77 -1.78
CA THR A 10 9.92 11.73 -0.53
C THR A 10 10.31 10.42 0.13
N GLU A 11 11.26 10.51 1.06
CA GLU A 11 11.58 9.46 2.01
C GLU A 11 10.24 8.97 2.59
N ASP A 12 9.80 7.79 2.13
CA ASP A 12 8.57 7.15 2.57
C ASP A 12 8.64 7.06 4.09
N ALA A 13 7.85 7.86 4.79
CA ALA A 13 7.74 7.76 6.23
C ALA A 13 7.44 6.29 6.56
N GLU A 14 8.37 5.62 7.25
CA GLU A 14 8.28 4.19 7.50
C GLU A 14 6.95 3.88 8.20
N VAL A 15 6.04 3.21 7.49
CA VAL A 15 4.72 2.89 8.02
C VAL A 15 4.87 1.78 9.05
N VAL A 16 4.35 2.02 10.25
CA VAL A 16 4.37 1.06 11.36
C VAL A 16 2.93 0.78 11.76
N CYS A 17 2.60 -0.50 11.95
CA CYS A 17 1.30 -0.91 12.43
C CYS A 17 1.03 -0.30 13.83
N PRO A 18 -0.02 0.52 13.99
CA PRO A 18 -0.34 1.13 15.28
C PRO A 18 -0.84 0.13 16.31
N TYR A 19 -1.22 -1.09 15.89
CA TYR A 19 -1.77 -2.12 16.77
C TYR A 19 -0.71 -3.06 17.35
N CYS A 20 0.31 -3.43 16.56
CA CYS A 20 1.32 -4.40 16.96
C CYS A 20 2.77 -3.91 16.85
N GLY A 21 3.00 -2.73 16.26
CA GLY A 21 4.34 -2.16 16.07
C GLY A 21 5.14 -2.80 14.93
N SER A 22 4.53 -3.68 14.14
CA SER A 22 5.19 -4.30 12.97
C SER A 22 5.45 -3.30 11.85
N ARG A 23 6.50 -3.58 11.07
CA ARG A 23 6.87 -2.89 9.82
C ARG A 23 6.56 -3.73 8.58
N ASN A 24 6.02 -4.93 8.76
CA ASN A 24 5.59 -5.82 7.69
C ASN A 24 4.21 -5.36 7.18
N ILE A 25 4.22 -4.27 6.42
CA ILE A 25 3.01 -3.57 5.97
C ILE A 25 2.86 -3.69 4.45
N ALA A 26 1.68 -4.10 4.02
CA ALA A 26 1.25 -4.12 2.63
C ALA A 26 0.39 -2.89 2.31
N HIS A 27 0.47 -2.38 1.08
CA HIS A 27 -0.49 -1.39 0.57
C HIS A 27 -1.77 -2.06 0.08
N LEU A 28 -2.91 -1.52 0.47
CA LEU A 28 -4.21 -1.99 0.00
C LEU A 28 -4.56 -1.40 -1.36
N ILE A 29 -4.92 -2.28 -2.29
CA ILE A 29 -5.48 -1.91 -3.59
C ILE A 29 -6.93 -2.36 -3.64
N TYR A 30 -7.84 -1.41 -3.90
CA TYR A 30 -9.27 -1.66 -4.02
C TYR A 30 -9.73 -1.65 -5.48
N GLY A 31 -10.91 -2.20 -5.70
CA GLY A 31 -11.50 -2.31 -7.04
C GLY A 31 -11.01 -3.52 -7.79
N MET A 32 -10.98 -3.40 -9.12
CA MET A 32 -10.50 -4.46 -10.01
C MET A 32 -9.21 -4.01 -10.69
N PRO A 33 -8.03 -4.31 -10.11
CA PRO A 33 -6.76 -3.99 -10.75
C PRO A 33 -6.52 -4.86 -11.99
N ALA A 34 -5.67 -4.39 -12.88
CA ALA A 34 -5.11 -5.24 -13.92
C ALA A 34 -4.11 -6.22 -13.28
N PHE A 35 -4.34 -7.52 -13.45
CA PHE A 35 -3.45 -8.57 -12.94
C PHE A 35 -2.21 -8.72 -13.83
N THR A 36 -1.25 -7.82 -13.63
CA THR A 36 0.06 -7.89 -14.26
C THR A 36 0.99 -8.81 -13.46
N GLU A 37 2.05 -9.33 -14.11
CA GLU A 37 3.09 -10.11 -13.43
C GLU A 37 3.76 -9.33 -12.29
N GLU A 38 3.91 -8.02 -12.45
CA GLU A 38 4.44 -7.14 -11.41
C GLU A 38 3.51 -7.09 -10.18
N LEU A 39 2.20 -6.97 -10.40
CA LEU A 39 1.23 -6.99 -9.31
C LEU A 39 1.27 -8.33 -8.58
N GLN A 40 1.30 -9.44 -9.34
CA GLN A 40 1.40 -10.77 -8.75
C GLN A 40 2.64 -10.91 -7.88
N ARG A 41 3.80 -10.48 -8.37
CA ARG A 41 5.04 -10.50 -7.58
C ARG A 41 4.94 -9.67 -6.30
N LYS A 42 4.30 -8.49 -6.34
CA LYS A 42 4.11 -7.64 -5.14
C LYS A 42 3.15 -8.27 -4.13
N LEU A 43 2.13 -8.99 -4.59
CA LEU A 43 1.24 -9.78 -3.74
C LEU A 43 2.02 -10.93 -3.07
N ASP A 44 2.83 -11.66 -3.84
CA ASP A 44 3.65 -12.77 -3.32
C ASP A 44 4.71 -12.29 -2.32
N GLU A 45 5.29 -11.10 -2.55
CA GLU A 45 6.23 -10.44 -1.63
C GLU A 45 5.54 -9.81 -0.40
N GLY A 46 4.20 -9.80 -0.33
CA GLY A 46 3.44 -9.17 0.75
C GLY A 46 3.55 -7.64 0.80
N LYS A 47 3.97 -6.99 -0.29
CA LYS A 47 4.06 -5.53 -0.40
C LYS A 47 2.72 -4.88 -0.74
N VAL A 48 1.83 -5.65 -1.33
CA VAL A 48 0.48 -5.25 -1.71
C VAL A 48 -0.49 -6.31 -1.20
N ALA A 49 -1.67 -5.87 -0.77
CA ALA A 49 -2.81 -6.70 -0.48
C ALA A 49 -4.01 -6.21 -1.30
N LEU A 50 -4.89 -7.13 -1.71
CA LEU A 50 -6.13 -6.77 -2.38
C LEU A 50 -7.21 -6.53 -1.33
N GLY A 51 -7.75 -5.32 -1.33
CA GLY A 51 -8.92 -4.95 -0.55
C GLY A 51 -10.22 -5.40 -1.21
N GLY A 52 -11.31 -4.72 -0.86
CA GLY A 52 -12.62 -4.94 -1.48
C GLY A 52 -12.71 -4.42 -2.92
N CYS A 53 -13.71 -4.93 -3.66
CA CYS A 53 -14.00 -4.46 -5.02
C CYS A 53 -14.70 -3.10 -5.08
N VAL A 54 -15.19 -2.59 -3.95
CA VAL A 54 -15.94 -1.33 -3.87
C VAL A 54 -15.05 -0.26 -3.27
N LEU A 55 -15.05 0.91 -3.92
CA LEU A 55 -14.51 2.14 -3.35
C LEU A 55 -15.65 2.86 -2.62
N GLU A 56 -15.55 2.96 -1.29
CA GLU A 56 -16.44 3.82 -0.51
C GLU A 56 -15.93 5.27 -0.57
N TYR A 57 -16.81 6.21 -0.91
CA TYR A 57 -16.47 7.64 -1.02
C TYR A 57 -16.97 8.44 0.18
N ASP A 58 -17.92 7.91 0.94
CA ASP A 58 -18.55 8.53 2.09
C ASP A 58 -17.79 8.30 3.40
N ARG A 59 -16.76 7.43 3.39
CA ARG A 59 -15.98 7.03 4.57
C ARG A 59 -14.51 6.85 4.20
N PRO A 60 -13.57 7.11 5.13
CA PRO A 60 -12.18 6.77 4.90
C PRO A 60 -12.03 5.25 4.77
N MET A 61 -11.31 4.81 3.73
CA MET A 61 -10.90 3.41 3.59
C MET A 61 -9.44 3.26 4.03
N PRO A 62 -9.07 2.14 4.66
CA PRO A 62 -7.70 1.90 5.08
C PRO A 62 -6.78 1.81 3.86
N TYR A 63 -5.54 2.27 4.02
CA TYR A 63 -4.55 2.23 2.94
C TYR A 63 -3.51 1.14 3.15
N TYR A 64 -3.46 0.60 4.37
CA TYR A 64 -2.44 -0.34 4.79
C TYR A 64 -3.04 -1.59 5.42
N HIS A 65 -2.38 -2.72 5.20
CA HIS A 65 -2.67 -3.99 5.84
C HIS A 65 -1.41 -4.48 6.55
N CYS A 66 -1.51 -4.82 7.83
CA CYS A 66 -0.40 -5.43 8.55
C CYS A 66 -0.37 -6.93 8.29
N ASN A 67 0.68 -7.42 7.64
CA ASN A 67 0.83 -8.86 7.34
C ASN A 67 1.04 -9.72 8.60
N ASP A 68 1.47 -9.12 9.72
CA ASP A 68 1.77 -9.86 10.95
C ASP A 68 0.54 -10.02 11.88
N CYS A 69 -0.29 -8.99 12.01
CA CYS A 69 -1.48 -9.03 12.88
C CYS A 69 -2.82 -9.01 12.13
N GLY A 70 -2.81 -8.78 10.82
CA GLY A 70 -3.98 -8.81 9.94
C GLY A 70 -4.86 -7.55 9.99
N GLU A 71 -4.50 -6.54 10.78
CA GLU A 71 -5.27 -5.30 10.92
C GLU A 71 -5.08 -4.38 9.71
N GLU A 72 -6.15 -3.69 9.33
CA GLU A 72 -6.19 -2.69 8.27
C GLU A 72 -6.33 -1.28 8.89
N PHE A 73 -5.56 -0.30 8.39
CA PHE A 73 -5.56 1.08 8.91
C PHE A 73 -5.17 2.15 7.89
#